data_AF-A0A8T6ZMT2-F1
#
_entry.id   AF-A0A8T6ZMT2-F1
#
_cell.length_a   1.000
_cell.length_b   1.000
_cell.length_c   1.000
_cell.angle_alpha   90.00
_cell.angle_beta   90.00
_cell.angle_gamma   90.00
#
_symmetry.space_group_name_H-M   'P 1'
#
loop_
_entity.id
_entity.type
_entity.pdbx_description
1 polymer ?
#
loop_
_entity_poly.entity_id
_entity_poly.type
_entity_poly.pdbx_seq_one_letter_code
_entity_poly.pdbx_strand_id
1 'polypeptide(L)'
;VTESGRAITAQHSVLIVPVLAAHARDELTVGDPVSDDAHESLKGLAAVLAALPDLAGTQELLEAFHDAKERQADILSLFMLGYIGLDERALADGLFWTVCRQVLDRLEVEDSGSTPPEVGELETLLTDQYLCDFSVFQSMLDHWAIGQPFPIMPITRLGEQPSRRGVLVDITCDSDGKVSQYISALADNRFLPVHALNESERYFMGFFLMGAYEDIMGDAHNLFGRVSEAHVYADADEPQQFWIEKIIPGTAVQDMLAQVQYFPNDLQRRMSELVRAKIQAGVVRPSVGMEILDQYMACFQQSTYCGSTGGLEPDVI
;
A
#
# COMPACT_ATOMS: atom_id res chain seq x y z
N VAL A 1 29.46 10.60 32.67
CA VAL A 1 29.22 9.58 31.63
C VAL A 1 27.79 9.78 31.15
N THR A 2 27.55 9.78 29.84
CA THR A 2 26.22 9.92 29.22
C THR A 2 25.96 8.70 28.34
N GLU A 3 24.79 8.09 28.46
CA GLU A 3 24.41 6.86 27.74
C GLU A 3 23.41 7.17 26.61
N SER A 4 23.76 8.14 25.76
CA SER A 4 22.86 8.72 24.76
C SER A 4 22.84 7.91 23.45
N GLY A 5 22.49 6.63 23.53
CA GLY A 5 22.50 5.70 22.38
C GLY A 5 21.65 6.18 21.19
N ARG A 6 20.35 6.45 21.43
CA ARG A 6 19.42 6.92 20.38
C ARG A 6 19.92 8.19 19.67
N ALA A 7 20.56 9.11 20.39
CA ALA A 7 21.07 10.35 19.82
C ALA A 7 22.23 10.13 18.83
N ILE A 8 22.97 9.02 18.97
CA ILE A 8 24.10 8.66 18.11
C ILE A 8 23.65 7.78 16.95
N THR A 9 22.68 6.89 17.17
CA THR A 9 22.32 5.86 16.18
C THR A 9 21.07 6.18 15.37
N ALA A 10 20.19 7.12 15.75
CA ALA A 10 18.93 7.30 15.01
C ALA A 10 19.14 7.55 13.50
N GLN A 11 20.07 8.41 13.12
CA GLN A 11 20.23 8.91 11.74
C GLN A 11 20.99 7.98 10.79
N HIS A 12 21.66 6.94 11.29
CA HIS A 12 22.62 6.17 10.48
C HIS A 12 21.99 5.16 9.52
N SER A 13 20.68 4.91 9.63
CA SER A 13 19.96 3.92 8.83
C SER A 13 18.71 4.52 8.19
N VAL A 14 18.46 4.11 6.94
CA VAL A 14 17.30 4.45 6.12
C VAL A 14 16.75 3.15 5.56
N LEU A 15 15.46 2.90 5.75
CA LEU A 15 14.77 1.78 5.13
C LEU A 15 14.20 2.25 3.78
N ILE A 16 14.60 1.57 2.71
CA ILE A 16 14.11 1.84 1.35
C ILE A 16 13.10 0.76 0.98
N VAL A 17 11.88 1.18 0.65
CA VAL A 17 10.76 0.29 0.40
C VAL A 17 10.17 0.54 -0.99
N PRO A 18 10.04 -0.48 -1.84
CA PRO A 18 9.31 -0.35 -3.10
C PRO A 18 7.80 -0.25 -2.83
N VAL A 19 7.13 0.61 -3.60
CA VAL A 19 5.67 0.61 -3.69
C VAL A 19 5.26 -0.32 -4.82
N LEU A 20 4.44 -1.32 -4.49
CA LEU A 20 3.97 -2.36 -5.40
C LEU A 20 2.73 -1.93 -6.19
N ALA A 21 1.82 -1.22 -5.53
CA ALA A 21 0.56 -0.79 -6.11
C ALA A 21 -0.02 0.40 -5.34
N ALA A 22 -0.96 1.09 -5.97
CA ALA A 22 -1.82 2.06 -5.30
C ALA A 22 -3.26 1.66 -5.53
N HIS A 23 -4.09 1.79 -4.49
CA HIS A 23 -5.53 1.63 -4.58
C HIS A 23 -6.18 3.00 -4.40
N ALA A 24 -6.65 3.55 -5.52
CA ALA A 24 -7.40 4.78 -5.59
C ALA A 24 -8.89 4.47 -5.69
N ARG A 25 -9.71 5.09 -4.83
CA ARG A 25 -11.16 4.82 -4.76
C ARG A 25 -11.94 5.44 -5.90
N ASP A 26 -11.38 6.48 -6.51
CA ASP A 26 -11.93 7.28 -7.60
C ASP A 26 -11.60 6.72 -9.00
N GLU A 27 -10.85 5.61 -9.10
CA GLU A 27 -10.59 4.91 -10.39
C GLU A 27 -11.77 4.05 -10.87
N LEU A 28 -12.85 3.95 -10.08
CA LEU A 28 -14.04 3.22 -10.47
C LEU A 28 -14.76 3.96 -11.61
N THR A 29 -14.54 3.50 -12.85
CA THR A 29 -15.29 3.97 -14.01
C THR A 29 -16.78 3.70 -13.82
N VAL A 30 -17.60 4.75 -13.94
CA VAL A 30 -19.05 4.63 -14.11
C VAL A 30 -19.30 4.00 -15.49
N GLY A 31 -19.36 2.66 -15.51
CA GLY A 31 -19.39 1.90 -16.76
C GLY A 31 -20.75 1.88 -17.45
N ASP A 32 -21.84 1.86 -16.66
CA ASP A 32 -23.18 1.67 -17.18
C ASP A 32 -24.11 2.83 -16.81
N PRO A 33 -24.99 3.28 -17.73
CA PRO A 33 -26.03 4.24 -17.39
C PRO A 33 -27.00 3.63 -16.37
N VAL A 34 -27.47 4.44 -15.41
CA VAL A 34 -28.53 4.02 -14.48
C VAL A 34 -29.79 3.72 -15.27
N SER A 35 -30.35 2.53 -15.07
CA SER A 35 -31.56 2.09 -15.74
C SER A 35 -32.81 2.83 -15.23
N ASP A 36 -33.82 2.98 -16.09
CA ASP A 36 -35.09 3.64 -15.75
C ASP A 36 -35.89 2.87 -14.68
N ASP A 37 -35.66 1.58 -14.52
CA ASP A 37 -36.26 0.72 -13.49
C ASP A 37 -35.44 0.65 -12.19
N ALA A 38 -34.26 1.29 -12.14
CA ALA A 38 -33.42 1.31 -10.96
C ALA A 38 -34.11 1.97 -9.75
N HIS A 39 -33.65 1.62 -8.55
CA HIS A 39 -34.17 2.21 -7.33
C HIS A 39 -33.98 3.74 -7.29
N GLU A 40 -34.94 4.47 -6.69
CA GLU A 40 -34.95 5.95 -6.66
C GLU A 40 -33.71 6.55 -5.97
N SER A 41 -33.16 5.85 -4.97
CA SER A 41 -31.91 6.26 -4.31
C SER A 41 -30.73 6.29 -5.28
N LEU A 42 -30.62 5.28 -6.16
CA LEU A 42 -29.56 5.19 -7.18
C LEU A 42 -29.77 6.24 -8.28
N LYS A 43 -31.01 6.40 -8.78
CA LYS A 43 -31.35 7.43 -9.77
C LYS A 43 -30.98 8.82 -9.30
N GLY A 44 -31.33 9.15 -8.06
CA GLY A 44 -31.01 10.49 -7.61
C GLY A 44 -29.54 10.67 -7.20
N LEU A 45 -28.76 9.60 -6.93
CA LEU A 45 -27.30 9.72 -6.83
C LEU A 45 -26.70 10.08 -8.20
N ALA A 46 -27.21 9.47 -9.28
CA ALA A 46 -26.87 9.90 -10.64
C ALA A 46 -27.35 11.33 -10.94
N ALA A 47 -28.49 11.76 -10.39
CA ALA A 47 -28.96 13.13 -10.54
C ALA A 47 -28.04 14.15 -9.84
N VAL A 48 -27.50 13.82 -8.65
CA VAL A 48 -26.48 14.64 -7.98
C VAL A 48 -25.27 14.81 -8.88
N LEU A 49 -24.73 13.71 -9.43
CA LEU A 49 -23.60 13.75 -10.35
C LEU A 49 -23.91 14.59 -11.61
N ALA A 50 -25.11 14.44 -12.17
CA ALA A 50 -25.53 15.19 -13.36
C ALA A 50 -25.70 16.70 -13.11
N ALA A 51 -26.04 17.10 -11.88
CA ALA A 51 -26.21 18.50 -11.48
C ALA A 51 -24.88 19.18 -11.10
N LEU A 52 -23.84 18.42 -10.75
CA LEU A 52 -22.53 18.95 -10.33
C LEU A 52 -21.96 20.03 -11.26
N PRO A 53 -22.04 19.94 -12.61
CA PRO A 53 -21.50 20.98 -13.48
C PRO A 53 -22.16 22.36 -13.32
N ASP A 54 -23.43 22.39 -12.90
CA ASP A 54 -24.22 23.62 -12.79
C ASP A 54 -24.09 24.30 -11.42
N LEU A 55 -23.57 23.59 -10.40
CA LEU A 55 -23.37 24.14 -9.06
C LEU A 55 -22.26 25.19 -9.06
N ALA A 56 -22.37 26.21 -8.21
CA ALA A 56 -21.36 27.25 -8.04
C ALA A 56 -21.14 27.59 -6.56
N GLY A 57 -19.87 27.65 -6.16
CA GLY A 57 -19.50 28.00 -4.80
C GLY A 57 -19.43 26.82 -3.84
N THR A 58 -18.56 26.99 -2.85
CA THR A 58 -18.24 26.01 -1.82
C THR A 58 -19.46 25.40 -1.13
N GLN A 59 -20.49 26.18 -0.81
CA GLN A 59 -21.65 25.69 -0.06
C GLN A 59 -22.50 24.70 -0.88
N GLU A 60 -22.77 25.01 -2.15
CA GLU A 60 -23.53 24.13 -3.04
C GLU A 60 -22.78 22.82 -3.32
N LEU A 61 -21.45 22.89 -3.47
CA LEU A 61 -20.59 21.71 -3.62
C LEU A 61 -20.61 20.80 -2.39
N LEU A 62 -20.60 21.38 -1.18
CA LEU A 62 -20.71 20.62 0.06
C LEU A 62 -22.11 20.02 0.26
N GLU A 63 -23.16 20.72 -0.17
CA GLU A 63 -24.52 20.17 -0.18
C GLU A 63 -24.61 18.93 -1.08
N ALA A 64 -24.04 18.99 -2.29
CA ALA A 64 -23.97 17.83 -3.18
C ALA A 64 -23.19 16.65 -2.58
N PHE A 65 -22.11 16.91 -1.83
CA PHE A 65 -21.39 15.87 -1.10
C PHE A 65 -22.26 15.22 -0.01
N HIS A 66 -23.00 16.01 0.77
CA HIS A 66 -23.91 15.48 1.79
C HIS A 66 -25.05 14.66 1.18
N ASP A 67 -25.67 15.15 0.10
CA ASP A 67 -26.70 14.40 -0.63
C ASP A 67 -26.17 13.07 -1.15
N ALA A 68 -24.94 13.04 -1.67
CA ALA A 68 -24.30 11.81 -2.13
C ALA A 68 -24.06 10.81 -0.97
N LYS A 69 -23.62 11.28 0.20
CA LYS A 69 -23.42 10.43 1.39
C LYS A 69 -24.73 9.83 1.89
N GLU A 70 -25.79 10.64 1.98
CA GLU A 70 -27.11 10.16 2.41
C GLU A 70 -27.60 9.05 1.49
N ARG A 71 -27.53 9.29 0.18
CA ARG A 71 -27.94 8.30 -0.84
C ARG A 71 -27.10 7.04 -0.81
N GLN A 72 -25.79 7.15 -0.58
CA GLN A 72 -24.92 5.98 -0.44
C GLN A 72 -25.32 5.13 0.78
N ALA A 73 -25.64 5.77 1.91
CA ALA A 73 -26.08 5.08 3.12
C ALA A 73 -27.44 4.38 2.93
N ASP A 74 -28.37 5.03 2.22
CA ASP A 74 -29.66 4.43 1.85
C ASP A 74 -29.48 3.20 0.96
N ILE A 75 -28.65 3.30 -0.08
CA ILE A 75 -28.33 2.20 -1.00
C ILE A 75 -27.70 1.04 -0.24
N LEU A 76 -26.76 1.30 0.67
CA LEU A 76 -26.17 0.26 1.52
C LEU A 76 -27.24 -0.44 2.37
N SER A 77 -28.17 0.33 2.95
CA SER A 77 -29.28 -0.22 3.73
C SER A 77 -30.21 -1.09 2.89
N LEU A 78 -30.56 -0.64 1.68
CA LEU A 78 -31.37 -1.40 0.73
C LEU A 78 -30.67 -2.70 0.29
N PHE A 79 -29.35 -2.66 0.08
CA PHE A 79 -28.56 -3.84 -0.27
C PHE A 79 -28.55 -4.86 0.87
N MET A 80 -28.30 -4.41 2.12
CA MET A 80 -28.32 -5.27 3.31
C MET A 80 -29.68 -5.93 3.54
N LEU A 81 -30.77 -5.24 3.18
CA LEU A 81 -32.14 -5.76 3.29
C LEU A 81 -32.55 -6.62 2.07
N GLY A 82 -31.72 -6.70 1.03
CA GLY A 82 -31.98 -7.49 -0.18
C GLY A 82 -32.93 -6.84 -1.19
N TYR A 83 -33.17 -5.52 -1.09
CA TYR A 83 -34.03 -4.79 -2.04
C TYR A 83 -33.32 -4.41 -3.35
N ILE A 84 -31.99 -4.32 -3.33
CA ILE A 84 -31.17 -4.04 -4.51
C ILE A 84 -30.08 -5.10 -4.67
N GLY A 85 -29.66 -5.32 -5.92
CA GLY A 85 -28.63 -6.30 -6.27
C GLY A 85 -27.20 -5.79 -6.11
N LEU A 86 -26.24 -6.69 -6.34
CA LEU A 86 -24.81 -6.34 -6.34
C LEU A 86 -24.45 -5.36 -7.46
N ASP A 87 -25.09 -5.49 -8.62
CA ASP A 87 -24.83 -4.62 -9.79
C ASP A 87 -25.21 -3.17 -9.51
N GLU A 88 -26.41 -2.93 -8.95
CA GLU A 88 -26.85 -1.60 -8.53
C GLU A 88 -25.97 -1.02 -7.42
N ARG A 89 -25.52 -1.87 -6.47
CA ARG A 89 -24.59 -1.47 -5.41
C ARG A 89 -23.23 -1.05 -5.97
N ALA A 90 -22.69 -1.79 -6.93
CA ALA A 90 -21.42 -1.47 -7.59
C ALA A 90 -21.51 -0.17 -8.39
N LEU A 91 -22.62 0.03 -9.12
CA LEU A 91 -22.86 1.27 -9.85
C LEU A 91 -22.98 2.47 -8.91
N ALA A 92 -23.67 2.30 -7.78
CA ALA A 92 -23.78 3.34 -6.76
C ALA A 92 -22.42 3.75 -6.19
N ASP A 93 -21.52 2.79 -5.92
CA ASP A 93 -20.18 3.11 -5.43
C ASP A 93 -19.39 3.89 -6.49
N GLY A 94 -19.40 3.48 -7.76
CA GLY A 94 -18.74 4.23 -8.83
C GLY A 94 -19.25 5.67 -8.95
N LEU A 95 -20.58 5.88 -8.90
CA LEU A 95 -21.18 7.22 -8.92
C LEU A 95 -20.76 8.06 -7.71
N PHE A 96 -20.83 7.48 -6.50
CA PHE A 96 -20.47 8.17 -5.27
C PHE A 96 -19.01 8.65 -5.27
N TRP A 97 -18.09 7.78 -5.66
CA TRP A 97 -16.66 8.12 -5.73
C TRP A 97 -16.38 9.19 -6.79
N THR A 98 -17.08 9.12 -7.92
CA THR A 98 -17.01 10.16 -8.96
C THR A 98 -17.50 11.52 -8.45
N VAL A 99 -18.63 11.55 -7.73
CA VAL A 99 -19.14 12.78 -7.11
C VAL A 99 -18.11 13.36 -6.13
N CYS A 100 -17.60 12.52 -5.22
CA CYS A 100 -16.61 12.93 -4.24
C CYS A 100 -15.38 13.56 -4.91
N ARG A 101 -14.85 12.92 -5.96
CA ARG A 101 -13.66 13.42 -6.66
C ARG A 101 -13.90 14.75 -7.35
N GLN A 102 -15.00 14.87 -8.09
CA GLN A 102 -15.34 16.12 -8.79
C GLN A 102 -15.60 17.27 -7.81
N VAL A 103 -16.24 16.99 -6.67
CA VAL A 103 -16.44 17.98 -5.62
C VAL A 103 -15.10 18.45 -5.05
N LEU A 104 -14.19 17.53 -4.72
CA LEU A 104 -12.87 17.89 -4.19
C LEU A 104 -12.06 18.73 -5.20
N ASP A 105 -12.00 18.31 -6.47
CA ASP A 105 -11.28 19.03 -7.53
C ASP A 105 -11.77 20.47 -7.68
N ARG A 106 -13.09 20.69 -7.57
CA ARG A 106 -13.67 22.04 -7.65
C ARG A 106 -13.40 22.88 -6.41
N LEU A 107 -13.42 22.27 -5.23
CA LEU A 107 -13.11 22.95 -3.97
C LEU A 107 -11.63 23.38 -3.87
N GLU A 108 -10.71 22.58 -4.41
CA GLU A 108 -9.27 22.93 -4.45
C GLU A 108 -8.98 24.15 -5.33
N VAL A 109 -9.80 24.42 -6.36
CA VAL A 109 -9.67 25.59 -7.25
C VAL A 109 -10.24 26.87 -6.63
N GLU A 110 -11.24 26.78 -5.76
CA GLU A 110 -11.95 27.95 -5.20
C GLU A 110 -11.19 28.69 -4.09
N ASP A 111 -9.99 28.23 -3.68
CA ASP A 111 -9.07 28.81 -2.66
C ASP A 111 -9.71 29.87 -1.74
N SER A 112 -10.50 29.41 -0.75
CA SER A 112 -11.35 30.28 0.06
C SER A 112 -10.73 30.72 1.39
N GLY A 113 -9.46 30.41 1.66
CA GLY A 113 -8.71 30.84 2.86
C GLY A 113 -9.19 30.28 4.21
N SER A 114 -10.33 29.58 4.24
CA SER A 114 -10.86 28.85 5.40
C SER A 114 -11.51 27.55 4.92
N THR A 115 -10.78 26.44 5.04
CA THR A 115 -11.26 25.11 4.67
C THR A 115 -12.31 24.60 5.67
N PRO A 116 -13.58 24.39 5.26
CA PRO A 116 -14.59 23.80 6.12
C PRO A 116 -14.20 22.38 6.58
N PRO A 117 -14.61 21.93 7.79
CA PRO A 117 -14.30 20.58 8.28
C PRO A 117 -14.69 19.45 7.32
N GLU A 118 -15.77 19.63 6.56
CA GLU A 118 -16.31 18.70 5.57
C GLU A 118 -15.31 18.42 4.44
N VAL A 119 -14.48 19.40 4.08
CA VAL A 119 -13.42 19.20 3.09
C VAL A 119 -12.36 18.25 3.62
N GLY A 120 -11.98 18.38 4.89
CA GLY A 120 -11.05 17.45 5.53
C GLY A 120 -11.60 16.02 5.61
N GLU A 121 -12.92 15.86 5.78
CA GLU A 121 -13.57 14.55 5.69
C GLU A 121 -13.48 13.98 4.27
N LEU A 122 -13.82 14.78 3.25
CA LEU A 122 -13.75 14.38 1.84
C LEU A 122 -12.31 14.01 1.42
N GLU A 123 -11.33 14.79 1.84
CA GLU A 123 -9.91 14.53 1.62
C GLU A 123 -9.46 13.21 2.26
N THR A 124 -9.89 12.94 3.50
CA THR A 124 -9.63 11.68 4.19
C THR A 124 -10.28 10.51 3.42
N LEU A 125 -11.49 10.72 2.92
CA LEU A 125 -12.27 9.71 2.22
C LEU A 125 -11.65 9.30 0.88
N LEU A 126 -11.03 10.26 0.18
CA LEU A 126 -10.32 10.12 -1.10
C LEU A 126 -8.81 9.90 -0.94
N THR A 127 -8.32 9.64 0.27
CA THR A 127 -6.92 9.29 0.47
C THR A 127 -6.68 7.87 -0.03
N ASP A 128 -5.70 7.73 -0.92
CA ASP A 128 -5.31 6.47 -1.54
C ASP A 128 -4.53 5.58 -0.59
N GLN A 129 -4.51 4.27 -0.88
CA GLN A 129 -3.64 3.32 -0.19
C GLN A 129 -2.48 2.93 -1.09
N TYR A 130 -1.24 3.13 -0.63
CA TYR A 130 -0.03 2.75 -1.35
C TYR A 130 0.52 1.48 -0.70
N LEU A 131 0.41 0.36 -1.41
CA LEU A 131 0.88 -0.95 -0.97
C LEU A 131 2.40 -1.03 -1.11
N CYS A 132 3.08 -1.17 0.01
CA CYS A 132 4.53 -1.13 0.12
C CYS A 132 5.07 -2.51 0.50
N ASP A 133 6.14 -2.94 -0.17
CA ASP A 133 6.78 -4.24 0.05
C ASP A 133 7.66 -4.24 1.31
N PHE A 134 7.02 -4.20 2.47
CA PHE A 134 7.66 -4.31 3.77
C PHE A 134 6.67 -4.85 4.81
N SER A 135 7.09 -4.90 6.07
CA SER A 135 6.23 -5.18 7.21
C SER A 135 6.47 -4.13 8.28
N VAL A 136 5.40 -3.46 8.72
CA VAL A 136 5.42 -2.50 9.83
C VAL A 136 5.88 -3.18 11.11
N PHE A 137 5.39 -4.40 11.37
CA PHE A 137 5.72 -5.16 12.57
C PHE A 137 7.20 -5.57 12.64
N GLN A 138 7.82 -5.78 11.46
CA GLN A 138 9.22 -6.18 11.36
C GLN A 138 10.19 -5.00 11.32
N SER A 139 9.79 -3.89 10.71
CA SER A 139 10.73 -2.78 10.41
C SER A 139 10.38 -1.46 11.10
N MET A 140 9.18 -1.31 11.68
CA MET A 140 8.70 -0.08 12.32
C MET A 140 7.91 -0.41 13.59
N LEU A 141 8.51 -1.17 14.51
CA LEU A 141 7.81 -1.63 15.71
C LEU A 141 7.42 -0.47 16.62
N ASP A 142 8.28 0.55 16.80
CA ASP A 142 7.94 1.70 17.64
C ASP A 142 6.73 2.47 17.06
N HIS A 143 6.52 2.46 15.73
CA HIS A 143 5.33 3.08 15.13
C HIS A 143 4.06 2.36 15.58
N TRP A 144 4.03 1.04 15.46
CA TRP A 144 2.88 0.23 15.86
C TRP A 144 2.66 0.24 17.38
N ALA A 145 3.72 0.09 18.17
CA ALA A 145 3.61 -0.11 19.62
C ALA A 145 3.32 1.18 20.39
N ILE A 146 3.92 2.32 19.99
CA ILE A 146 3.85 3.58 20.75
C ILE A 146 3.51 4.80 19.91
N GLY A 147 3.17 4.63 18.62
CA GLY A 147 2.82 5.74 17.74
C GLY A 147 4.02 6.64 17.39
N GLN A 148 5.24 6.09 17.40
CA GLN A 148 6.43 6.86 17.04
C GLN A 148 6.32 7.35 15.58
N PRO A 149 6.46 8.67 15.33
CA PRO A 149 6.49 9.18 13.98
C PRO A 149 7.90 9.02 13.39
N PHE A 150 7.95 8.70 12.10
CA PHE A 150 9.18 8.65 11.31
C PHE A 150 9.06 9.61 10.12
N PRO A 151 10.13 10.32 9.74
CA PRO A 151 10.15 11.04 8.48
C PRO A 151 10.10 10.04 7.34
N ILE A 152 9.13 10.20 6.44
CA ILE A 152 8.92 9.32 5.29
C ILE A 152 8.71 10.21 4.08
N MET A 153 9.39 9.90 2.98
CA MET A 153 9.20 10.60 1.71
C MET A 153 9.55 9.71 0.51
N PRO A 154 9.00 10.01 -0.68
CA PRO A 154 9.51 9.42 -1.92
C PRO A 154 11.01 9.72 -2.06
N ILE A 155 11.79 8.80 -2.61
CA ILE A 155 13.23 9.03 -2.90
C ILE A 155 13.50 9.22 -4.40
N THR A 156 12.45 9.14 -5.21
CA THR A 156 12.46 9.41 -6.66
C THR A 156 11.44 10.52 -6.98
N ARG A 157 11.53 11.08 -8.20
CA ARG A 157 10.59 12.11 -8.71
C ARG A 157 10.49 13.39 -7.84
N LEU A 158 11.55 13.71 -7.08
CA LEU A 158 11.57 14.88 -6.19
C LEU A 158 11.48 16.25 -6.90
N GLY A 159 11.67 16.28 -8.22
CA GLY A 159 11.47 17.48 -9.04
C GLY A 159 10.03 17.67 -9.51
N GLU A 160 9.14 16.72 -9.23
CA GLU A 160 7.72 16.75 -9.60
C GLU A 160 6.89 17.10 -8.37
N GLN A 161 5.76 17.79 -8.58
CA GLN A 161 4.84 18.07 -7.50
C GLN A 161 3.97 16.83 -7.23
N PRO A 162 3.87 16.34 -5.98
CA PRO A 162 2.95 15.28 -5.61
C PRO A 162 1.50 15.65 -5.96
N SER A 163 0.74 14.71 -6.51
CA SER A 163 -0.63 14.93 -6.99
C SER A 163 -1.69 14.13 -6.24
N ARG A 164 -1.28 13.23 -5.34
CA ARG A 164 -2.15 12.32 -4.60
C ARG A 164 -1.87 12.42 -3.11
N ARG A 165 -2.88 12.07 -2.32
CA ARG A 165 -2.76 11.90 -0.87
C ARG A 165 -2.74 10.40 -0.62
N GLY A 166 -1.70 9.89 0.03
CA GLY A 166 -1.50 8.47 0.24
C GLY A 166 -1.34 8.12 1.72
N VAL A 167 -1.88 6.96 2.09
CA VAL A 167 -1.50 6.22 3.29
C VAL A 167 -0.71 5.00 2.85
N LEU A 168 0.47 4.82 3.44
CA LEU A 168 1.31 3.64 3.19
C LEU A 168 0.74 2.46 3.98
N VAL A 169 0.46 1.37 3.28
CA VAL A 169 0.05 0.09 3.84
C VAL A 169 1.10 -0.96 3.50
N ASP A 170 1.36 -1.89 4.40
CA ASP A 170 2.31 -2.97 4.19
C ASP A 170 1.64 -4.18 3.52
N ILE A 171 2.41 -5.23 3.22
CA ILE A 171 1.90 -6.45 2.58
C ILE A 171 1.38 -7.50 3.59
N THR A 172 1.23 -7.14 4.86
CA THR A 172 0.68 -8.05 5.85
C THR A 172 -0.84 -8.19 5.70
N CYS A 173 -1.39 -9.25 6.29
CA CYS A 173 -2.83 -9.49 6.30
C CYS A 173 -3.54 -8.70 7.41
N ASP A 174 -2.79 -7.97 8.24
CA ASP A 174 -3.31 -7.25 9.38
C ASP A 174 -3.63 -5.80 8.98
N SER A 175 -4.82 -5.33 9.34
CA SER A 175 -5.25 -3.96 9.05
C SER A 175 -4.46 -2.89 9.80
N ASP A 176 -3.72 -3.29 10.84
CA ASP A 176 -2.79 -2.43 11.58
C ASP A 176 -1.44 -2.26 10.86
N GLY A 177 -1.18 -3.04 9.79
CA GLY A 177 -0.04 -2.92 8.89
C GLY A 177 -0.08 -1.66 8.03
N LYS A 178 -0.15 -0.47 8.64
CA LYS A 178 -0.21 0.81 7.95
C LYS A 178 0.47 1.91 8.74
N VAL A 179 0.94 2.93 8.02
CA VAL A 179 1.46 4.16 8.63
C VAL A 179 0.32 5.16 8.79
N SER A 180 -0.02 5.48 10.03
CA SER A 180 -1.19 6.31 10.35
C SER A 180 -0.87 7.79 10.60
N GLN A 181 0.40 8.13 10.80
CA GLN A 181 0.86 9.49 11.09
C GLN A 181 2.18 9.78 10.38
N TYR A 182 2.25 10.95 9.76
CA TYR A 182 3.40 11.42 8.99
C TYR A 182 3.98 12.70 9.59
N ILE A 183 5.27 12.93 9.38
CA ILE A 183 5.88 14.22 9.71
C ILE A 183 5.73 15.13 8.49
N SER A 184 4.90 16.16 8.60
CA SER A 184 4.60 17.08 7.51
C SER A 184 4.50 18.53 8.02
N ALA A 185 4.72 19.48 7.11
CA ALA A 185 4.44 20.89 7.35
C ALA A 185 2.95 21.23 7.19
N LEU A 186 2.15 20.29 6.67
CA LEU A 186 0.70 20.42 6.53
C LEU A 186 0.01 20.35 7.89
N ALA A 187 -1.18 20.96 7.97
CA ALA A 187 -2.00 20.93 9.19
C ALA A 187 -2.53 19.52 9.50
N ASP A 188 -2.81 18.73 8.46
CA ASP A 188 -3.20 17.32 8.58
C ASP A 188 -2.00 16.41 8.34
N ASN A 189 -1.73 15.55 9.31
CA ASN A 189 -0.60 14.62 9.32
C ASN A 189 -1.04 13.15 9.14
N ARG A 190 -2.29 12.91 8.77
CA ARG A 190 -2.85 11.56 8.57
C ARG A 190 -2.57 10.98 7.18
N PHE A 191 -2.03 11.77 6.26
CA PHE A 191 -1.66 11.35 4.91
C PHE A 191 -0.29 11.91 4.52
N LEU A 192 0.28 11.34 3.46
CA LEU A 192 1.50 11.80 2.81
C LEU A 192 1.19 12.28 1.39
N PRO A 193 1.62 13.48 0.98
CA PRO A 193 1.62 13.86 -0.43
C PRO A 193 2.56 12.95 -1.22
N VAL A 194 2.02 12.25 -2.22
CA VAL A 194 2.74 11.30 -3.05
C VAL A 194 2.40 11.49 -4.53
N HIS A 195 3.26 10.99 -5.41
CA HIS A 195 3.02 10.99 -6.85
C HIS A 195 2.10 9.82 -7.22
N ALA A 196 1.22 10.04 -8.19
CA ALA A 196 0.52 8.93 -8.85
C ALA A 196 1.53 7.93 -9.42
N LEU A 197 1.24 6.63 -9.27
CA LEU A 197 2.12 5.58 -9.77
C LEU A 197 2.07 5.49 -11.30
N ASN A 198 3.24 5.23 -11.89
CA ASN A 198 3.39 4.95 -13.31
C ASN A 198 3.78 3.47 -13.46
N GLU A 199 3.02 2.68 -14.22
CA GLU A 199 3.33 1.24 -14.42
C GLU A 199 4.72 0.96 -15.01
N SER A 200 5.31 1.97 -15.68
CA SER A 200 6.62 1.85 -16.32
C SER A 200 7.80 2.21 -15.40
N GLU A 201 7.55 2.71 -14.20
CA GLU A 201 8.60 3.25 -13.32
C GLU A 201 8.50 2.67 -11.90
N ARG A 202 9.65 2.28 -11.34
CA ARG A 202 9.71 1.86 -9.94
C ARG A 202 9.58 3.07 -9.03
N TYR A 203 8.72 2.95 -8.02
CA TYR A 203 8.48 3.99 -7.04
C TYR A 203 8.94 3.53 -5.66
N PHE A 204 9.76 4.33 -4.99
CA PHE A 204 10.39 3.96 -3.72
C PHE A 204 10.14 5.00 -2.65
N MET A 205 9.88 4.52 -1.44
CA MET A 205 9.75 5.32 -0.23
C MET A 205 10.99 5.13 0.64
N GLY A 206 11.51 6.23 1.17
CA GLY A 206 12.56 6.25 2.18
C GLY A 206 11.94 6.51 3.54
N PHE A 207 12.22 5.63 4.50
CA PHE A 207 11.86 5.77 5.91
C PHE A 207 13.15 6.10 6.67
N PHE A 208 13.18 7.28 7.27
CA PHE A 208 14.38 7.84 7.87
C PHE A 208 14.33 7.71 9.40
N LEU A 209 15.50 7.84 10.02
CA LEU A 209 15.68 7.73 11.48
C LEU A 209 15.42 6.32 12.03
N MET A 210 15.69 5.28 11.22
CA MET A 210 15.42 3.87 11.55
C MET A 210 16.51 3.22 12.40
N GLY A 211 17.62 3.92 12.66
CA GLY A 211 18.83 3.30 13.21
C GLY A 211 18.85 3.06 14.73
N ALA A 212 17.74 3.28 15.43
CA ALA A 212 17.66 3.04 16.87
C ALA A 212 16.48 2.14 17.19
N TYR A 213 16.75 1.03 17.89
CA TYR A 213 15.79 0.01 18.35
C TYR A 213 15.10 -0.84 17.27
N GLU A 214 14.73 -0.28 16.11
CA GLU A 214 13.91 -0.96 15.10
C GLU A 214 14.49 -2.31 14.62
N ASP A 215 15.80 -2.35 14.35
CA ASP A 215 16.44 -3.55 13.79
C ASP A 215 16.38 -4.81 14.67
N ILE A 216 16.33 -4.64 15.99
CA ILE A 216 16.41 -5.76 16.95
C ILE A 216 15.05 -6.13 17.54
N MET A 217 14.09 -5.21 17.55
CA MET A 217 12.79 -5.44 18.20
C MET A 217 11.74 -6.01 17.25
N GLY A 218 11.94 -5.91 15.94
CA GLY A 218 10.96 -6.36 14.94
C GLY A 218 10.47 -7.80 15.14
N ASP A 219 9.15 -7.98 15.02
CA ASP A 219 8.50 -9.29 15.07
C ASP A 219 8.26 -9.85 13.66
N ALA A 220 8.31 -11.17 13.53
CA ALA A 220 8.15 -11.86 12.26
C ALA A 220 6.68 -12.15 11.95
N HIS A 221 5.84 -11.12 12.03
CA HIS A 221 4.42 -11.21 11.69
C HIS A 221 4.26 -11.73 10.25
N ASN A 222 3.32 -12.66 10.03
CA ASN A 222 3.17 -13.37 8.75
C ASN A 222 4.43 -14.08 8.22
N LEU A 223 5.40 -14.36 9.09
CA LEU A 223 6.70 -14.93 8.72
C LEU A 223 7.51 -14.02 7.77
N PHE A 224 7.27 -12.71 7.78
CA PHE A 224 8.19 -11.76 7.15
C PHE A 224 9.43 -11.63 8.04
N GLY A 225 10.60 -11.93 7.49
CA GLY A 225 11.86 -11.85 8.22
C GLY A 225 12.57 -10.52 8.01
N ARG A 226 13.84 -10.45 8.42
CA ARG A 226 14.65 -9.24 8.28
C ARG A 226 14.86 -8.91 6.80
N VAL A 227 14.81 -7.62 6.47
CA VAL A 227 15.14 -7.13 5.13
C VAL A 227 16.65 -7.23 4.85
N SER A 228 17.04 -7.12 3.58
CA SER A 228 18.45 -7.04 3.22
C SER A 228 19.04 -5.69 3.65
N GLU A 229 20.31 -5.69 4.04
CA GLU A 229 21.02 -4.51 4.55
C GLU A 229 22.30 -4.28 3.74
N ALA A 230 22.57 -3.02 3.41
CA ALA A 230 23.79 -2.61 2.73
C ALA A 230 24.52 -1.53 3.53
N HIS A 231 25.81 -1.72 3.76
CA HIS A 231 26.67 -0.74 4.43
C HIS A 231 27.35 0.13 3.38
N VAL A 232 26.93 1.39 3.31
CA VAL A 232 27.38 2.36 2.29
C VAL A 232 28.32 3.37 2.93
N TYR A 233 29.49 3.56 2.32
CA TYR A 233 30.49 4.52 2.75
C TYR A 233 30.70 5.55 1.65
N ALA A 234 30.59 6.84 2.00
CA ALA A 234 30.91 7.92 1.09
C ALA A 234 32.43 8.12 1.04
N ASP A 235 32.98 8.20 -0.17
CA ASP A 235 34.40 8.46 -0.40
C ASP A 235 34.54 9.29 -1.68
N ALA A 236 35.11 10.49 -1.58
CA ALA A 236 35.24 11.41 -2.71
C ALA A 236 36.23 10.92 -3.77
N ASP A 237 37.12 10.00 -3.42
CA ASP A 237 38.10 9.42 -4.35
C ASP A 237 37.52 8.25 -5.16
N GLU A 238 36.38 7.69 -4.74
CA GLU A 238 35.68 6.64 -5.48
C GLU A 238 34.92 7.21 -6.70
N PRO A 239 34.86 6.51 -7.85
CA PRO A 239 34.22 7.02 -9.05
C PRO A 239 32.75 7.42 -8.88
N GLN A 240 32.00 6.71 -8.03
CA GLN A 240 30.61 6.99 -7.73
C GLN A 240 30.42 7.88 -6.48
N GLN A 241 31.52 8.34 -5.88
CA GLN A 241 31.57 9.07 -4.60
C GLN A 241 31.09 8.26 -3.38
N PHE A 242 30.90 6.95 -3.56
CA PHE A 242 30.60 5.99 -2.51
C PHE A 242 31.04 4.59 -2.92
N TRP A 243 31.05 3.67 -1.96
CA TRP A 243 31.17 2.25 -2.19
C TRP A 243 30.37 1.44 -1.17
N ILE A 244 30.10 0.17 -1.49
CA ILE A 244 29.34 -0.75 -0.63
C ILE A 244 30.33 -1.71 0.03
N GLU A 245 30.49 -1.58 1.34
CA GLU A 245 31.39 -2.44 2.15
C GLU A 245 30.81 -3.84 2.32
N LYS A 246 29.52 -3.90 2.62
CA LYS A 246 28.89 -5.15 3.02
C LYS A 246 27.46 -5.20 2.57
N ILE A 247 27.06 -6.35 2.04
CA ILE A 247 25.67 -6.70 1.81
C ILE A 247 25.35 -7.87 2.73
N ILE A 248 24.34 -7.68 3.58
CA ILE A 248 23.80 -8.73 4.45
C ILE A 248 22.47 -9.14 3.82
N PRO A 249 22.34 -10.40 3.37
CA PRO A 249 21.08 -10.88 2.81
C PRO A 249 19.97 -10.83 3.87
N GLY A 250 18.77 -10.47 3.44
CA GLY A 250 17.57 -10.62 4.25
C GLY A 250 17.28 -12.09 4.55
N THR A 251 16.33 -12.32 5.47
CA THR A 251 15.92 -13.67 5.85
C THR A 251 15.23 -14.38 4.68
N ALA A 252 15.66 -15.63 4.41
CA ALA A 252 15.02 -16.45 3.39
C ALA A 252 13.80 -17.20 3.95
N VAL A 253 12.91 -17.64 3.05
CA VAL A 253 11.72 -18.43 3.42
C VAL A 253 12.09 -19.65 4.26
N GLN A 254 13.14 -20.37 3.90
CA GLN A 254 13.60 -21.55 4.66
C GLN A 254 14.00 -21.22 6.10
N ASP A 255 14.57 -20.05 6.34
CA ASP A 255 15.05 -19.64 7.67
C ASP A 255 13.85 -19.35 8.57
N MET A 256 12.82 -18.69 8.01
CA MET A 256 11.56 -18.46 8.71
C MET A 256 10.81 -19.75 9.00
N LEU A 257 10.75 -20.67 8.04
CA LEU A 257 10.16 -21.99 8.24
C LEU A 257 10.91 -22.77 9.34
N ALA A 258 12.23 -22.68 9.40
CA ALA A 258 13.03 -23.35 10.42
C ALA A 258 12.72 -22.84 11.83
N GLN A 259 12.41 -21.55 12.00
CA GLN A 259 11.98 -20.98 13.29
C GLN A 259 10.70 -21.63 13.82
N VAL A 260 9.77 -21.97 12.93
CA VAL A 260 8.53 -22.70 13.25
C VAL A 260 8.67 -24.23 13.10
N GLN A 261 9.91 -24.73 13.14
CA GLN A 261 10.28 -26.16 13.14
C GLN A 261 9.98 -26.91 11.84
N TYR A 262 9.87 -26.21 10.71
CA TYR A 262 9.76 -26.78 9.38
C TYR A 262 11.09 -26.69 8.63
N PHE A 263 11.70 -27.84 8.36
CA PHE A 263 13.03 -27.90 7.73
C PHE A 263 12.93 -28.29 6.25
N PRO A 264 13.70 -27.63 5.36
CA PRO A 264 13.69 -27.88 3.91
C PRO A 264 13.77 -29.35 3.50
N ASN A 265 14.67 -30.12 4.13
CA ASN A 265 14.88 -31.53 3.78
C ASN A 265 13.63 -32.39 4.02
N ASP A 266 12.89 -32.13 5.10
CA ASP A 266 11.66 -32.87 5.40
C ASP A 266 10.52 -32.45 4.47
N LEU A 267 10.38 -31.14 4.24
CA LEU A 267 9.39 -30.59 3.32
C LEU A 267 9.60 -31.08 1.88
N GLN A 268 10.83 -31.08 1.40
CA GLN A 268 11.21 -31.62 0.09
C GLN A 268 10.80 -33.08 -0.06
N ARG A 269 11.11 -33.91 0.94
CA ARG A 269 10.77 -35.33 0.92
C ARG A 269 9.25 -35.52 0.83
N ARG A 270 8.48 -34.84 1.69
CA ARG A 270 7.01 -34.91 1.70
C ARG A 270 6.40 -34.46 0.37
N MET A 271 6.90 -33.35 -0.18
CA MET A 271 6.43 -32.84 -1.47
C MET A 271 6.77 -33.80 -2.62
N SER A 272 7.97 -34.39 -2.62
CA SER A 272 8.39 -35.38 -3.60
C SER A 272 7.50 -36.64 -3.58
N GLU A 273 7.16 -37.13 -2.38
CA GLU A 273 6.24 -38.26 -2.20
C GLU A 273 4.83 -37.94 -2.72
N LEU A 274 4.32 -36.74 -2.41
CA LEU A 274 3.03 -36.26 -2.89
C LEU A 274 2.99 -36.18 -4.42
N VAL A 275 3.98 -35.54 -5.04
CA VAL A 275 4.11 -35.40 -6.50
C VAL A 275 4.17 -36.79 -7.16
N ARG A 276 4.99 -37.69 -6.63
CA ARG A 276 5.12 -39.07 -7.14
C ARG A 276 3.78 -39.81 -7.09
N ALA A 277 3.04 -39.70 -5.99
CA ALA A 277 1.72 -40.33 -5.86
C ALA A 277 0.73 -39.79 -6.90
N LYS A 278 0.74 -38.47 -7.15
CA LYS A 278 -0.13 -37.84 -8.17
C LYS A 278 0.24 -38.22 -9.61
N ILE A 279 1.53 -38.43 -9.88
CA ILE A 279 1.99 -38.97 -11.17
C ILE A 279 1.49 -40.42 -11.35
N GLN A 280 1.64 -41.27 -10.34
CA GLN A 280 1.19 -42.67 -10.40
C GLN A 280 -0.34 -42.79 -10.57
N ALA A 281 -1.10 -41.88 -9.98
CA ALA A 281 -2.54 -41.80 -10.13
C ALA A 281 -2.99 -41.23 -11.49
N GLY A 282 -2.06 -40.81 -12.35
CA GLY A 282 -2.37 -40.22 -13.67
C GLY A 282 -2.96 -38.81 -13.61
N VAL A 283 -2.94 -38.16 -12.45
CA VAL A 283 -3.48 -36.80 -12.26
C VAL A 283 -2.53 -35.74 -12.81
N VAL A 284 -1.21 -35.97 -12.68
CA VAL A 284 -0.16 -35.03 -13.09
C VAL A 284 0.82 -35.73 -14.04
N ARG A 285 1.18 -35.08 -15.14
CA ARG A 285 2.23 -35.59 -16.05
C ARG A 285 3.60 -35.54 -15.37
N PRO A 286 4.49 -36.52 -15.58
CA PRO A 286 5.80 -36.54 -14.93
C PRO A 286 6.62 -35.25 -15.07
N SER A 287 6.65 -34.64 -16.26
CA SER A 287 7.38 -33.39 -16.51
C SER A 287 6.86 -32.22 -15.66
N VAL A 288 5.53 -32.07 -15.60
CA VAL A 288 4.86 -31.02 -14.80
C VAL A 288 5.07 -31.27 -13.31
N GLY A 289 5.04 -32.53 -12.87
CA GLY A 289 5.29 -32.87 -11.48
C GLY A 289 6.70 -32.47 -11.01
N MET A 290 7.71 -32.72 -11.85
CA MET A 290 9.08 -32.29 -11.55
C MET A 290 9.23 -30.77 -11.56
N GLU A 291 8.59 -30.08 -12.52
CA GLU A 291 8.58 -28.61 -12.55
C GLU A 291 7.98 -27.99 -11.29
N ILE A 292 6.86 -28.53 -10.79
CA ILE A 292 6.25 -28.10 -9.52
C ILE A 292 7.22 -28.30 -8.36
N LEU A 293 7.93 -29.44 -8.32
CA LEU A 293 8.90 -29.72 -7.27
C LEU A 293 10.08 -28.75 -7.32
N ASP A 294 10.61 -28.47 -8.52
CA ASP A 294 11.71 -27.53 -8.72
C ASP A 294 11.30 -26.10 -8.30
N GLN A 295 10.11 -25.65 -8.69
CA GLN A 295 9.56 -24.35 -8.27
C GLN A 295 9.39 -24.27 -6.74
N TYR A 296 8.82 -25.32 -6.14
CA TYR A 296 8.65 -25.41 -4.68
C TYR A 296 10.00 -25.31 -3.95
N MET A 297 11.05 -25.92 -4.50
CA MET A 297 12.40 -25.86 -3.93
C MET A 297 13.09 -24.52 -4.14
N ALA A 298 12.87 -23.88 -5.28
CA ALA A 298 13.42 -22.55 -5.55
C ALA A 298 12.93 -21.52 -4.52
N CYS A 299 11.67 -21.61 -4.07
CA CYS A 299 11.09 -20.69 -3.10
C CYS A 299 11.82 -20.64 -1.75
N PHE A 300 12.48 -21.72 -1.33
CA PHE A 300 13.14 -21.77 -0.02
C PHE A 300 14.31 -20.82 0.14
N GLN A 301 15.02 -20.51 -0.95
CA GLN A 301 16.13 -19.54 -0.94
C GLN A 301 15.68 -18.10 -1.23
N GLN A 302 14.40 -17.90 -1.58
CA GLN A 302 13.88 -16.57 -1.89
C GLN A 302 13.67 -15.76 -0.60
N SER A 303 13.63 -14.44 -0.76
CA SER A 303 13.23 -13.52 0.30
C SER A 303 11.79 -13.80 0.74
N THR A 304 11.47 -13.44 1.97
CA THR A 304 10.10 -13.44 2.47
C THR A 304 9.25 -12.34 1.85
N TYR A 305 9.86 -11.30 1.27
CA TYR A 305 9.18 -10.16 0.64
C TYR A 305 8.92 -10.39 -0.85
N CYS A 306 8.08 -9.55 -1.45
CA CYS A 306 7.78 -9.65 -2.86
C CYS A 306 9.05 -9.31 -3.68
N GLY A 307 9.54 -10.26 -4.49
CA GLY A 307 10.60 -9.94 -5.44
C GLY A 307 10.15 -8.80 -6.36
N SER A 308 11.07 -7.88 -6.70
CA SER A 308 10.85 -6.78 -7.66
C SER A 308 10.59 -7.25 -9.10
N THR A 309 10.23 -8.52 -9.30
CA THR A 309 9.87 -9.14 -10.57
C THR A 309 8.43 -8.81 -11.00
N GLY A 310 8.04 -7.54 -10.84
CA GLY A 310 7.02 -6.90 -11.65
C GLY A 310 7.71 -6.19 -12.81
N GLY A 311 8.08 -6.94 -13.85
CA GLY A 311 8.25 -6.40 -15.21
C GLY A 311 9.54 -5.64 -15.60
N LEU A 312 10.57 -5.51 -14.76
CA LEU A 312 11.84 -4.90 -15.20
C LEU A 312 13.05 -5.75 -14.81
N GLU A 313 13.91 -5.99 -15.80
CA GLU A 313 15.10 -6.86 -15.71
C GLU A 313 16.07 -6.44 -14.58
N PRO A 314 16.91 -7.39 -14.08
CA PRO A 314 17.77 -7.18 -12.92
C PRO A 314 18.94 -6.20 -13.12
N ASP A 315 19.15 -5.68 -14.33
CA ASP A 315 20.36 -4.93 -14.68
C ASP A 315 20.20 -3.42 -14.51
N VAL A 316 19.85 -2.95 -13.31
CA VAL A 316 20.20 -1.59 -12.85
C VAL A 316 20.33 -1.58 -11.32
N ILE A 317 21.53 -1.93 -10.84
CA ILE A 317 22.15 -1.36 -9.64
C ILE A 317 23.52 -0.87 -10.08
#